data_AF-A0A2W5EMG6-F1
#
_entry.id   AF-A0A2W5EMG6-F1
#
_cell.length_a   1.000
_cell.length_b   1.000
_cell.length_c   1.000
_cell.angle_alpha   90.00
_cell.angle_beta   90.00
_cell.angle_gamma   90.00
#
_symmetry.space_group_name_H-M   'P 1'
#
loop_
_entity.id
_entity.type
_entity.pdbx_description
1 polymer ?
#
loop_
_entity_poly.entity_id
_entity_poly.type
_entity_poly.pdbx_seq_one_letter_code
_entity_poly.pdbx_strand_id
1 'polypeptide(L)'
;MKKINHFLFFLFLSFSVSAQKKPKVKPFLPISVESGKLVYRADTVTGDRIPDYSYAGYMSSNEAIPFVDVKATVPIVKGDATSYIQAAIDYVSQLPLNKNGFRGAILLQKGQYEILGQIKIKTSGIVLRGSGINNGTILFGKGVSRDAIIRVVGIDDRSNSVQTKIQQDYVPVNANSFTVQEASKFKVGDKVNILRPSTKEWIDVLGTETFGGGISSLGWKPGDADLNFERKIVGINGNQIVLDVPIPNSFDKKYGGGIVTSFEW
;
A
#
# COMPACT_ATOMS: atom_id res chain seq x y z
N MET A 1 28.97 -77.86 61.35
CA MET A 1 28.98 -76.93 60.20
C MET A 1 27.65 -76.17 60.19
N LYS A 2 27.63 -74.91 60.63
CA LYS A 2 26.42 -74.06 60.71
C LYS A 2 26.19 -73.38 59.35
N LYS A 3 25.03 -73.60 58.73
CA LYS A 3 24.59 -72.90 57.51
C LYS A 3 24.09 -71.50 57.89
N ILE A 4 24.73 -70.46 57.34
CA ILE A 4 24.32 -69.07 57.48
C ILE A 4 23.40 -68.75 56.29
N ASN A 5 22.10 -68.58 56.53
CA ASN A 5 21.16 -68.07 55.53
C ASN A 5 21.36 -66.56 55.37
N HIS A 6 21.89 -66.14 54.21
CA HIS A 6 21.92 -64.73 53.82
C HIS A 6 20.56 -64.36 53.22
N PHE A 7 19.82 -63.50 53.92
CA PHE A 7 18.57 -62.90 53.46
C PHE A 7 18.92 -61.69 52.58
N LEU A 8 18.74 -61.81 51.26
CA LEU A 8 18.97 -60.72 50.30
C LEU A 8 17.78 -59.76 50.35
N PHE A 9 18.00 -58.54 50.85
CA PHE A 9 17.00 -57.47 50.85
C PHE A 9 17.04 -56.74 49.50
N PHE A 10 16.05 -56.97 48.64
CA PHE A 10 15.91 -56.25 47.37
C PHE A 10 15.33 -54.85 47.64
N LEU A 11 16.19 -53.82 47.53
CA LEU A 11 15.78 -52.42 47.59
C LEU A 11 15.17 -52.00 46.24
N PHE A 12 13.85 -51.88 46.16
CA PHE A 12 13.17 -51.30 45.00
C PHE A 12 13.44 -49.78 44.96
N LEU A 13 14.33 -49.32 44.07
CA LEU A 13 14.46 -47.90 43.74
C LEU A 13 13.30 -47.49 42.82
N SER A 14 12.33 -46.77 43.38
CA SER A 14 11.29 -46.09 42.62
C SER A 14 11.91 -44.89 41.87
N PHE A 15 12.21 -45.04 40.59
CA PHE A 15 12.55 -43.91 39.73
C PHE A 15 11.28 -43.10 39.45
N SER A 16 11.12 -41.97 40.14
CA SER A 16 10.13 -40.97 39.78
C SER A 16 10.54 -40.32 38.45
N VAL A 17 9.91 -40.75 37.35
CA VAL A 17 10.02 -40.05 36.07
C VAL A 17 9.33 -38.70 36.23
N SER A 18 10.13 -37.64 36.44
CA SER A 18 9.61 -36.28 36.36
C SER A 18 9.21 -36.01 34.90
N ALA A 19 7.91 -35.90 34.67
CA ALA A 19 7.38 -35.43 33.39
C ALA A 19 8.00 -34.06 33.08
N GLN A 20 8.85 -33.98 32.05
CA GLN A 20 9.37 -32.71 31.56
C GLN A 20 8.17 -31.84 31.16
N LYS A 21 8.07 -30.64 31.74
CA LYS A 21 7.10 -29.62 31.28
C LYS A 21 7.32 -29.46 29.79
N LYS A 22 6.27 -29.68 28.97
CA LYS A 22 6.33 -29.47 27.52
C LYS A 22 6.97 -28.10 27.27
N PRO A 23 8.06 -28.02 26.47
CA PRO A 23 8.69 -26.74 26.21
C PRO A 23 7.62 -25.77 25.71
N LYS A 24 7.56 -24.58 26.32
CA LYS A 24 6.66 -23.53 25.85
C LYS A 24 7.03 -23.25 24.40
N VAL A 25 6.14 -23.62 23.48
CA VAL A 25 6.32 -23.31 22.06
C VAL A 25 6.41 -21.79 21.97
N LYS A 26 7.58 -21.29 21.56
CA LYS A 26 7.78 -19.86 21.36
C LYS A 26 6.75 -19.38 20.34
N PRO A 27 6.03 -18.28 20.59
CA PRO A 27 5.03 -17.79 19.64
C PRO A 27 5.69 -17.59 18.28
N PHE A 28 5.05 -18.09 17.22
CA PHE A 28 5.49 -17.83 15.86
C PHE A 28 5.26 -16.35 15.57
N LEU A 29 6.33 -15.56 15.54
CA LEU A 29 6.26 -14.13 15.27
C LEU A 29 6.21 -13.89 13.75
N PRO A 30 5.16 -13.23 13.22
CA PRO A 30 5.04 -12.96 11.78
C PRO A 30 6.17 -12.07 11.24
N ILE A 31 6.75 -11.22 12.09
CA ILE A 31 7.96 -10.45 11.81
C ILE A 31 8.96 -10.67 12.94
N SER A 32 10.23 -10.81 12.59
CA SER A 32 11.34 -10.71 13.55
C SER A 32 12.53 -9.98 12.96
N VAL A 33 13.46 -9.55 13.82
CA VAL A 33 14.78 -9.08 13.42
C VAL A 33 15.78 -10.24 13.55
N GLU A 34 16.44 -10.59 12.45
CA GLU A 34 17.50 -11.58 12.41
C GLU A 34 18.72 -10.97 11.72
N SER A 35 19.88 -11.00 12.38
CA SER A 35 21.13 -10.40 11.84
C SER A 35 20.96 -8.95 11.36
N GLY A 36 20.17 -8.14 12.08
CA GLY A 36 19.88 -6.75 11.73
C GLY A 36 18.90 -6.54 10.57
N LYS A 37 18.29 -7.61 10.06
CA LYS A 37 17.31 -7.55 8.96
C LYS A 37 15.92 -7.97 9.43
N LEU A 38 14.89 -7.34 8.87
CA LEU A 38 13.52 -7.80 9.05
C LEU A 38 13.30 -9.10 8.27
N VAL A 39 12.76 -10.11 8.95
CA VAL A 39 12.35 -11.38 8.37
C VAL A 39 10.83 -11.48 8.49
N TYR A 40 10.17 -11.51 7.33
CA TYR A 40 8.73 -11.67 7.19
C TYR A 40 8.42 -13.15 7.03
N ARG A 41 7.77 -13.74 8.03
CA ARG A 41 7.37 -15.15 7.99
C ARG A 41 5.97 -15.27 7.41
N ALA A 42 5.81 -16.25 6.53
CA ALA A 42 4.53 -16.60 5.95
C ALA A 42 3.67 -17.35 6.97
N ASP A 43 2.38 -17.08 6.97
CA ASP A 43 1.37 -17.95 7.59
C ASP A 43 1.48 -19.35 6.98
N THR A 44 1.43 -20.38 7.83
CA THR A 44 1.67 -21.76 7.39
C THR A 44 0.53 -22.35 6.57
N VAL A 45 -0.65 -21.74 6.59
CA VAL A 45 -1.84 -22.22 5.87
C VAL A 45 -2.03 -21.42 4.57
N THR A 46 -2.09 -20.10 4.67
CA THR A 46 -2.40 -19.23 3.52
C THR A 46 -1.16 -18.72 2.81
N GLY A 47 0.00 -18.74 3.45
CA GLY A 47 1.22 -18.11 2.94
C GLY A 47 1.27 -16.60 3.16
N ASP A 48 0.27 -16.01 3.83
CA ASP A 48 0.19 -14.56 4.03
C ASP A 48 1.38 -14.04 4.83
N ARG A 49 1.89 -12.86 4.45
CA ARG A 49 2.88 -12.16 5.26
C ARG A 49 2.36 -10.78 5.62
N ILE A 50 2.85 -10.22 6.73
CA ILE A 50 2.57 -8.81 7.06
C ILE A 50 3.01 -7.95 5.86
N PRO A 51 2.18 -6.99 5.39
CA PRO A 51 2.53 -6.12 4.28
C PRO A 51 3.85 -5.36 4.49
N ASP A 52 4.66 -5.28 3.44
CA ASP A 52 5.89 -4.52 3.43
C ASP A 52 5.65 -3.08 2.95
N TYR A 53 5.68 -2.13 3.89
CA TYR A 53 5.51 -0.70 3.62
C TYR A 53 6.83 0.04 3.38
N SER A 54 7.98 -0.65 3.25
CA SER A 54 9.26 0.00 2.94
C SER A 54 9.26 0.75 1.60
N TYR A 55 8.36 0.36 0.68
CA TYR A 55 8.11 1.01 -0.60
C TYR A 55 7.21 2.25 -0.50
N ALA A 56 6.74 2.63 0.69
CA ALA A 56 5.95 3.84 0.88
C ALA A 56 6.87 5.06 0.90
N GLY A 57 6.70 5.97 -0.06
CA GLY A 57 7.47 7.21 -0.15
C GLY A 57 7.67 7.67 -1.58
N TYR A 58 8.34 8.81 -1.75
CA TYR A 58 8.69 9.33 -3.08
C TYR A 58 9.56 8.30 -3.81
N MET A 59 9.14 7.90 -5.02
CA MET A 59 9.83 6.89 -5.84
C MET A 59 10.18 5.62 -5.04
N SER A 60 9.22 5.13 -4.25
CA SER A 60 9.38 3.97 -3.38
C SER A 60 10.49 4.08 -2.34
N SER A 61 10.77 5.31 -1.88
CA SER A 61 11.86 5.64 -0.94
C SER A 61 13.27 5.35 -1.47
N ASN A 62 13.41 5.05 -2.76
CA ASN A 62 14.70 4.80 -3.40
C ASN A 62 15.38 6.09 -3.88
N GLU A 63 14.63 7.19 -3.98
CA GLU A 63 15.15 8.49 -4.41
C GLU A 63 14.89 9.57 -3.36
N ALA A 64 15.82 10.52 -3.25
CA ALA A 64 15.60 11.71 -2.45
C ALA A 64 14.51 12.59 -3.08
N ILE A 65 13.71 13.25 -2.25
CA ILE A 65 12.75 14.24 -2.73
C ILE A 65 13.52 15.38 -3.43
N PRO A 66 13.23 15.70 -4.70
CA PRO A 66 14.01 16.66 -5.47
C PRO A 66 13.86 18.07 -4.91
N PHE A 67 14.99 18.77 -4.77
CA PHE A 67 15.00 20.17 -4.38
C PHE A 67 14.99 21.07 -5.62
N VAL A 68 13.79 21.41 -6.10
CA VAL A 68 13.59 22.19 -7.33
C VAL A 68 13.78 23.69 -7.11
N ASP A 69 14.36 24.37 -8.09
CA ASP A 69 14.56 25.82 -8.09
C ASP A 69 13.25 26.60 -7.95
N VAL A 70 13.25 27.64 -7.12
CA VAL A 70 12.10 28.53 -6.95
C VAL A 70 11.92 29.39 -8.19
N LYS A 71 10.71 29.39 -8.74
CA LYS A 71 10.29 30.29 -9.83
C LYS A 71 9.22 31.29 -9.40
N ALA A 72 8.51 31.01 -8.31
CA ALA A 72 7.58 31.95 -7.68
C ALA A 72 7.65 31.81 -6.15
N THR A 73 7.48 32.92 -5.45
CA THR A 73 7.34 32.93 -3.99
C THR A 73 6.03 33.61 -3.64
N VAL A 74 5.22 32.96 -2.79
CA VAL A 74 3.96 33.53 -2.29
C VAL A 74 4.22 34.00 -0.86
N PRO A 75 4.16 35.32 -0.60
CA PRO A 75 4.25 35.84 0.76
C PRO A 75 2.95 35.59 1.52
N ILE A 76 3.01 35.70 2.84
CA ILE A 76 1.80 35.67 3.67
C ILE A 76 0.86 36.80 3.28
N VAL A 77 -0.44 36.49 3.16
CA VAL A 77 -1.49 37.46 2.86
C VAL A 77 -2.52 37.49 3.98
N LYS A 78 -3.20 38.62 4.15
CA LYS A 78 -4.32 38.75 5.08
C LYS A 78 -5.60 38.26 4.41
N GLY A 79 -6.29 37.32 5.05
CA GLY A 79 -7.52 36.73 4.53
C GLY A 79 -7.26 35.60 3.53
N ASP A 80 -8.14 35.43 2.56
CA ASP A 80 -8.11 34.31 1.61
C ASP A 80 -6.89 34.35 0.68
N ALA A 81 -6.08 33.31 0.75
CA ALA A 81 -4.89 33.12 -0.06
C ALA A 81 -5.12 32.26 -1.31
N THR A 82 -6.33 31.74 -1.52
CA THR A 82 -6.64 30.79 -2.60
C THR A 82 -6.19 31.32 -3.97
N SER A 83 -6.59 32.55 -4.32
CA SER A 83 -6.27 33.15 -5.62
C SER A 83 -4.79 33.48 -5.78
N TYR A 84 -4.11 33.88 -4.69
CA TYR A 84 -2.68 34.19 -4.71
C TYR A 84 -1.83 32.95 -5.00
N ILE A 85 -2.15 31.83 -4.36
CA ILE A 85 -1.45 30.56 -4.59
C ILE A 85 -1.79 30.03 -6.00
N GLN A 86 -3.06 30.14 -6.43
CA GLN A 86 -3.45 29.72 -7.77
C GLN A 86 -2.73 30.52 -8.85
N ALA A 87 -2.62 31.84 -8.71
CA ALA A 87 -1.91 32.69 -9.66
C ALA A 87 -0.42 32.31 -9.79
N ALA A 88 0.24 31.94 -8.68
CA ALA A 88 1.62 31.44 -8.73
C ALA A 88 1.73 30.09 -9.47
N ILE A 89 0.74 29.20 -9.30
CA ILE A 89 0.65 27.94 -10.04
C ILE A 89 0.44 28.20 -11.53
N ASP A 90 -0.47 29.10 -11.88
CA ASP A 90 -0.81 29.43 -13.26
C ASP A 90 0.40 30.05 -13.97
N TYR A 91 1.15 30.92 -13.28
CA TYR A 91 2.41 31.47 -13.78
C TYR A 91 3.46 30.37 -14.02
N VAL A 92 3.76 29.54 -13.02
CA VAL A 92 4.77 28.47 -13.17
C VAL A 92 4.35 27.42 -14.20
N SER A 93 3.04 27.21 -14.40
CA SER A 93 2.52 26.31 -15.44
C SER A 93 2.92 26.73 -16.86
N GLN A 94 3.16 28.02 -17.10
CA GLN A 94 3.55 28.55 -18.41
C GLN A 94 5.05 28.41 -18.70
N LEU A 95 5.88 28.17 -17.69
CA LEU A 95 7.33 28.03 -17.86
C LEU A 95 7.69 26.69 -18.53
N PRO A 96 8.73 26.63 -19.38
CA PRO A 96 9.13 25.39 -20.03
C PRO A 96 9.61 24.35 -18.99
N LEU A 97 9.45 23.06 -19.33
CA LEU A 97 10.07 21.99 -18.56
C LEU A 97 11.60 22.08 -18.69
N ASN A 98 12.30 21.92 -17.57
CA ASN A 98 13.74 21.74 -17.57
C ASN A 98 14.11 20.29 -17.91
N LYS A 99 15.42 20.01 -18.02
CA LYS A 99 15.97 18.68 -18.33
C LYS A 99 15.54 17.55 -17.37
N ASN A 100 15.09 17.89 -16.16
CA ASN A 100 14.65 16.95 -15.14
C ASN A 100 13.11 16.86 -15.06
N GLY A 101 12.38 17.46 -16.00
CA GLY A 101 10.91 17.42 -16.05
C GLY A 101 10.20 18.40 -15.10
N PHE A 102 10.89 19.46 -14.64
CA PHE A 102 10.28 20.48 -13.77
C PHE A 102 10.16 21.83 -14.46
N ARG A 103 9.04 22.50 -14.27
CA ARG A 103 8.82 23.92 -14.61
C ARG A 103 9.36 24.83 -13.51
N GLY A 104 9.22 24.40 -12.25
CA GLY A 104 9.75 25.13 -11.10
C GLY A 104 9.01 24.84 -9.80
N ALA A 105 9.60 25.31 -8.70
CA ALA A 105 8.97 25.33 -7.40
C ALA A 105 8.28 26.65 -7.11
N ILE A 106 7.14 26.56 -6.42
CA ILE A 106 6.41 27.67 -5.83
C ILE A 106 6.66 27.58 -4.32
N LEU A 107 7.39 28.55 -3.78
CA LEU A 107 7.69 28.60 -2.36
C LEU A 107 6.61 29.39 -1.62
N LEU A 108 5.89 28.72 -0.72
CA LEU A 108 5.05 29.39 0.26
C LEU A 108 5.93 29.80 1.44
N GLN A 109 5.96 31.10 1.74
CA GLN A 109 6.68 31.60 2.91
C GLN A 109 6.06 31.04 4.21
N LYS A 110 6.83 31.12 5.30
CA LYS A 110 6.35 30.81 6.65
C LYS A 110 5.10 31.62 7.00
N GLY A 111 4.10 30.95 7.57
CA GLY A 111 2.85 31.56 7.99
C GLY A 111 1.63 30.68 7.77
N GLN A 112 0.47 31.16 8.21
CA GLN A 112 -0.82 30.50 8.04
C GLN A 112 -1.64 31.16 6.94
N TYR A 113 -1.91 30.43 5.86
CA TYR A 113 -2.72 30.87 4.73
C TYR A 113 -4.15 30.41 4.92
N GLU A 114 -5.11 31.33 4.99
CA GLU A 114 -6.54 30.94 4.96
C GLU A 114 -6.90 30.52 3.53
N ILE A 115 -7.44 29.32 3.35
CA ILE A 115 -7.88 28.81 2.05
C ILE A 115 -9.39 28.64 2.09
N LEU A 116 -10.13 29.52 1.41
CA LEU A 116 -11.60 29.45 1.33
C LEU A 116 -12.09 28.61 0.14
N GLY A 117 -11.25 28.38 -0.87
CA GLY A 117 -11.56 27.56 -2.03
C GLY A 117 -10.66 26.33 -2.18
N GLN A 118 -10.36 25.96 -3.43
CA GLN A 118 -9.48 24.84 -3.77
C GLN A 118 -8.34 25.33 -4.67
N ILE A 119 -7.12 24.92 -4.33
CA ILE A 119 -5.89 25.12 -5.12
C ILE A 119 -5.77 23.95 -6.10
N LYS A 120 -5.64 24.23 -7.40
CA LYS A 120 -5.58 23.22 -8.47
C LYS A 120 -4.23 23.22 -9.17
N ILE A 121 -3.60 22.05 -9.27
CA ILE A 121 -2.41 21.81 -10.07
C ILE A 121 -2.81 20.85 -11.20
N LYS A 122 -2.85 21.34 -12.44
CA LYS A 122 -3.31 20.59 -13.61
C LYS A 122 -2.20 20.25 -14.61
N THR A 123 -1.00 20.77 -14.37
CA THR A 123 0.12 20.72 -15.31
C THR A 123 1.31 20.04 -14.66
N SER A 124 1.95 19.12 -15.37
CA SER A 124 3.14 18.42 -14.90
C SER A 124 4.32 19.36 -14.66
N GLY A 125 5.22 18.95 -13.77
CA GLY A 125 6.49 19.62 -13.48
C GLY A 125 6.41 20.76 -12.46
N ILE A 126 5.30 20.90 -11.74
CA ILE A 126 5.11 21.93 -10.70
C ILE A 126 5.39 21.34 -9.33
N VAL A 127 6.17 22.05 -8.51
CA VAL A 127 6.41 21.70 -7.11
C VAL A 127 5.83 22.81 -6.21
N LEU A 128 4.82 22.48 -5.40
CA LEU A 128 4.35 23.38 -4.34
C LEU A 128 5.11 23.07 -3.04
N ARG A 129 5.90 24.02 -2.53
CA ARG A 129 6.81 23.81 -1.40
C ARG A 129 6.50 24.76 -0.25
N GLY A 130 6.28 24.22 0.94
CA GLY A 130 6.18 25.00 2.18
C GLY A 130 7.54 25.27 2.84
N SER A 131 7.54 26.09 3.88
CA SER A 131 8.74 26.50 4.64
C SER A 131 9.01 25.64 5.89
N GLY A 132 8.75 24.33 5.81
CA GLY A 132 9.01 23.35 6.88
C GLY A 132 7.82 23.05 7.81
N ILE A 133 8.02 22.12 8.75
CA ILE A 133 6.97 21.59 9.66
C ILE A 133 6.84 22.37 10.98
N ASN A 134 7.95 22.88 11.53
CA ASN A 134 7.98 23.59 12.80
C ASN A 134 7.91 25.10 12.58
N ASN A 135 6.77 25.73 12.89
CA ASN A 135 6.51 27.13 12.59
C ASN A 135 6.76 27.48 11.11
N GLY A 136 6.44 26.58 10.19
CA GLY A 136 6.64 26.76 8.75
C GLY A 136 5.37 27.25 8.06
N THR A 137 4.94 26.54 7.02
CA THR A 137 3.75 26.90 6.25
C THR A 137 2.55 26.06 6.71
N ILE A 138 1.43 26.72 7.02
CA ILE A 138 0.15 26.08 7.33
C ILE A 138 -0.87 26.52 6.27
N LEU A 139 -1.51 25.55 5.62
CA LEU A 139 -2.68 25.80 4.79
C LEU A 139 -3.92 25.51 5.61
N PHE A 140 -4.63 26.56 6.02
CA PHE A 140 -5.80 26.47 6.89
C PHE A 140 -7.08 26.56 6.07
N GLY A 141 -7.71 25.40 5.81
CA GLY A 141 -8.98 25.32 5.09
C GLY A 141 -10.12 25.95 5.88
N LYS A 142 -10.59 27.12 5.45
CA LYS A 142 -11.69 27.89 6.06
C LYS A 142 -12.91 27.97 5.15
N GLY A 143 -12.84 27.31 3.99
CA GLY A 143 -13.96 27.15 3.06
C GLY A 143 -15.09 26.30 3.64
N VAL A 144 -16.28 26.47 3.08
CA VAL A 144 -17.48 25.67 3.45
C VAL A 144 -17.70 24.47 2.53
N SER A 145 -16.94 24.37 1.43
CA SER A 145 -17.00 23.24 0.50
C SER A 145 -16.40 21.98 1.13
N ARG A 146 -16.90 20.81 0.72
CA ARG A 146 -16.32 19.50 1.08
C ARG A 146 -15.12 19.10 0.21
N ASP A 147 -14.66 20.01 -0.64
CA ASP A 147 -13.54 19.81 -1.55
C ASP A 147 -12.20 19.77 -0.79
N ALA A 148 -11.23 19.04 -1.33
CA ALA A 148 -9.85 19.08 -0.84
C ALA A 148 -9.23 20.46 -1.04
N ILE A 149 -8.39 20.90 -0.09
CA ILE A 149 -7.65 22.18 -0.14
C ILE A 149 -6.74 22.24 -1.38
N ILE A 150 -6.00 21.16 -1.65
CA ILE A 150 -5.16 21.00 -2.84
C ILE A 150 -5.72 19.85 -3.67
N ARG A 151 -5.88 20.08 -4.97
CA ARG A 151 -6.24 19.05 -5.95
C ARG A 151 -5.22 19.01 -7.07
N VAL A 152 -4.52 17.89 -7.18
CA VAL A 152 -3.65 17.58 -8.33
C VAL A 152 -4.48 16.77 -9.31
N VAL A 153 -4.54 17.20 -10.57
CA VAL A 153 -5.40 16.60 -11.60
C VAL A 153 -4.57 16.31 -12.84
N GLY A 154 -4.59 15.05 -13.29
CA GLY A 154 -4.04 14.64 -14.58
C GLY A 154 -5.08 14.66 -15.69
N ILE A 155 -4.68 14.19 -16.87
CA ILE A 155 -5.58 13.86 -17.96
C ILE A 155 -6.03 12.41 -17.75
N ASP A 156 -7.30 12.11 -18.05
CA ASP A 156 -7.82 10.74 -18.04
C ASP A 156 -7.74 10.16 -19.45
N ASP A 157 -6.52 10.02 -19.95
CA ASP A 157 -6.16 9.46 -21.26
C ASP A 157 -5.69 8.00 -21.16
N ARG A 158 -5.95 7.36 -20.01
CA ARG A 158 -5.60 5.98 -19.76
C ARG A 158 -6.24 5.06 -20.81
N SER A 159 -5.41 4.26 -21.46
CA SER A 159 -5.85 3.20 -22.36
C SER A 159 -5.54 1.83 -21.78
N ASN A 160 -6.50 0.91 -21.84
CA ASN A 160 -6.31 -0.48 -21.41
C ASN A 160 -6.08 -1.36 -22.65
N SER A 161 -5.15 -2.31 -22.59
CA SER A 161 -4.78 -3.11 -23.75
C SER A 161 -5.01 -4.61 -23.54
N VAL A 162 -4.31 -5.22 -22.58
CA VAL A 162 -4.33 -6.66 -22.35
C VAL A 162 -4.93 -6.97 -20.99
N GLN A 163 -5.88 -7.90 -20.95
CA GLN A 163 -6.49 -8.38 -19.71
C GLN A 163 -6.37 -9.90 -19.58
N THR A 164 -6.12 -10.36 -18.36
CA THR A 164 -6.05 -11.78 -18.00
C THR A 164 -6.52 -11.99 -16.56
N LYS A 165 -6.97 -13.20 -16.22
CA LYS A 165 -7.35 -13.55 -14.84
C LYS A 165 -6.19 -14.22 -14.13
N ILE A 166 -6.09 -13.99 -12.82
CA ILE A 166 -5.24 -14.80 -11.94
C ILE A 166 -5.78 -16.24 -11.93
N GLN A 167 -4.89 -17.20 -12.17
CA GLN A 167 -5.22 -18.63 -12.27
C GLN A 167 -5.18 -19.34 -10.92
N GLN A 168 -4.33 -18.87 -9.98
CA GLN A 168 -4.18 -19.47 -8.65
C GLN A 168 -5.48 -19.37 -7.85
N ASP A 169 -5.75 -20.40 -7.04
CA ASP A 169 -6.91 -20.38 -6.15
C ASP A 169 -6.73 -19.38 -5.01
N TYR A 170 -5.48 -19.17 -4.57
CA TYR A 170 -5.11 -18.18 -3.56
C TYR A 170 -3.77 -17.52 -3.88
N VAL A 171 -3.74 -16.19 -3.88
CA VAL A 171 -2.52 -15.37 -3.90
C VAL A 171 -2.37 -14.74 -2.51
N PRO A 172 -1.26 -14.99 -1.79
CA PRO A 172 -1.10 -14.48 -0.44
C PRO A 172 -0.98 -12.96 -0.33
N VAL A 173 -1.37 -12.42 0.81
CA VAL A 173 -1.03 -11.07 1.24
C VAL A 173 0.50 -10.91 1.20
N ASN A 174 0.93 -9.78 0.67
CA ASN A 174 2.33 -9.43 0.46
C ASN A 174 3.05 -10.33 -0.57
N ALA A 175 2.32 -11.00 -1.46
CA ALA A 175 2.92 -11.65 -2.63
C ALA A 175 3.41 -10.60 -3.64
N ASN A 176 4.56 -10.87 -4.25
CA ASN A 176 5.13 -10.08 -5.34
C ASN A 176 5.07 -10.80 -6.70
N SER A 177 4.43 -11.97 -6.75
CA SER A 177 4.24 -12.71 -8.00
C SER A 177 2.99 -13.58 -7.93
N PHE A 178 2.38 -13.81 -9.07
CA PHE A 178 1.26 -14.75 -9.21
C PHE A 178 1.20 -15.34 -10.63
N THR A 179 0.50 -16.44 -10.79
CA THR A 179 0.26 -17.08 -12.10
C THR A 179 -1.08 -16.64 -12.67
N VAL A 180 -1.05 -16.21 -13.93
CA VAL A 180 -2.25 -15.83 -14.71
C VAL A 180 -2.65 -16.92 -15.70
N GLN A 181 -3.83 -16.81 -16.29
CA GLN A 181 -4.29 -17.73 -17.34
C GLN A 181 -3.42 -17.66 -18.60
N GLU A 182 -3.07 -16.44 -18.99
CA GLU A 182 -2.30 -16.15 -20.19
C GLU A 182 -1.44 -14.91 -19.98
N ALA A 183 -0.13 -15.04 -20.15
CA ALA A 183 0.84 -13.95 -19.98
C ALA A 183 1.53 -13.52 -21.29
N SER A 184 1.34 -14.21 -22.41
CA SER A 184 2.09 -14.00 -23.67
C SER A 184 2.02 -12.59 -24.26
N LYS A 185 0.95 -11.84 -23.93
CA LYS A 185 0.75 -10.47 -24.40
C LYS A 185 1.29 -9.41 -23.44
N PHE A 186 1.71 -9.78 -22.24
CA PHE A 186 2.37 -8.88 -21.29
C PHE A 186 3.88 -8.86 -21.52
N LYS A 187 4.53 -7.77 -21.13
CA LYS A 187 5.97 -7.58 -21.21
C LYS A 187 6.53 -7.04 -19.90
N VAL A 188 7.80 -7.34 -19.64
CA VAL A 188 8.55 -6.68 -18.56
C VAL A 188 8.60 -5.18 -18.87
N GLY A 189 8.21 -4.36 -17.91
CA GLY A 189 8.08 -2.92 -18.06
C GLY A 189 6.64 -2.42 -18.08
N ASP A 190 5.67 -3.27 -18.43
CA ASP A 190 4.26 -2.90 -18.51
C ASP A 190 3.75 -2.40 -17.16
N LYS A 191 2.95 -1.33 -17.21
CA LYS A 191 2.10 -0.93 -16.08
C LYS A 191 0.84 -1.77 -16.11
N VAL A 192 0.47 -2.31 -14.96
CA VAL A 192 -0.71 -3.13 -14.80
C VAL A 192 -1.53 -2.66 -13.61
N ASN A 193 -2.85 -2.72 -13.76
CA ASN A 193 -3.79 -2.63 -12.66
C ASN A 193 -4.29 -4.02 -12.32
N ILE A 194 -4.14 -4.39 -11.06
CA ILE A 194 -4.65 -5.65 -10.52
C ILE A 194 -5.92 -5.32 -9.74
N LEU A 195 -7.04 -5.72 -10.31
CA LEU A 195 -8.37 -5.56 -9.72
C LEU A 195 -8.69 -6.76 -8.83
N ARG A 196 -9.05 -6.48 -7.58
CA ARG A 196 -9.71 -7.41 -6.67
C ARG A 196 -11.20 -7.06 -6.60
N PRO A 197 -12.10 -7.89 -7.14
CA PRO A 197 -13.52 -7.59 -7.12
C PRO A 197 -14.09 -7.69 -5.70
N SER A 198 -15.07 -6.85 -5.37
CA SER A 198 -15.94 -7.01 -4.20
C SER A 198 -17.19 -7.78 -4.64
N THR A 199 -17.11 -9.11 -4.67
CA THR A 199 -18.26 -9.96 -5.05
C THR A 199 -19.29 -10.05 -3.93
N LYS A 200 -20.49 -10.57 -4.23
CA LYS A 200 -21.52 -10.79 -3.22
C LYS A 200 -21.04 -11.72 -2.11
N GLU A 201 -20.36 -12.82 -2.47
CA GLU A 201 -19.85 -13.80 -1.51
C GLU A 201 -18.86 -13.17 -0.53
N TRP A 202 -18.07 -12.20 -0.97
CA TRP A 202 -17.16 -11.47 -0.10
C TRP A 202 -17.89 -10.47 0.80
N ILE A 203 -18.84 -9.71 0.24
CA ILE A 203 -19.66 -8.75 0.97
C ILE A 203 -20.46 -9.45 2.08
N ASP A 204 -21.04 -10.62 1.77
CA ASP A 204 -21.80 -11.45 2.70
C ASP A 204 -20.92 -11.94 3.86
N VAL A 205 -19.70 -12.40 3.57
CA VAL A 205 -18.74 -12.84 4.59
C VAL A 205 -18.30 -11.71 5.50
N LEU A 206 -18.19 -10.49 4.98
CA LEU A 206 -17.90 -9.31 5.79
C LEU A 206 -19.13 -8.78 6.56
N GLY A 207 -20.34 -9.24 6.23
CA GLY A 207 -21.57 -8.69 6.79
C GLY A 207 -21.81 -7.24 6.39
N THR A 208 -21.36 -6.85 5.19
CA THR A 208 -21.38 -5.44 4.72
C THR A 208 -22.52 -5.12 3.76
N GLU A 209 -23.40 -6.08 3.48
CA GLU A 209 -24.65 -5.86 2.73
C GLU A 209 -25.59 -4.89 3.48
N THR A 210 -25.45 -4.78 4.80
CA THR A 210 -26.12 -3.79 5.64
C THR A 210 -25.24 -3.41 6.83
N PHE A 211 -25.29 -2.15 7.24
CA PHE A 211 -24.61 -1.66 8.45
C PHE A 211 -25.57 -1.54 9.65
N GLY A 212 -26.74 -2.17 9.57
CA GLY A 212 -27.78 -2.13 10.59
C GLY A 212 -28.83 -1.04 10.34
N GLY A 213 -29.77 -0.87 11.28
CA GLY A 213 -30.83 0.15 11.20
C GLY A 213 -31.92 -0.12 10.15
N GLY A 214 -31.97 -1.32 9.57
CA GLY A 214 -32.99 -1.71 8.57
C GLY A 214 -32.81 -1.05 7.20
N ILE A 215 -31.67 -0.41 6.95
CA ILE A 215 -31.40 0.33 5.71
C ILE A 215 -30.24 -0.35 4.96
N SER A 216 -30.57 -1.13 3.93
CA SER A 216 -29.57 -1.76 3.05
C SER A 216 -29.02 -0.83 1.98
N SER A 217 -29.63 0.34 1.74
CA SER A 217 -29.17 1.27 0.71
C SER A 217 -27.78 1.86 0.97
N LEU A 218 -27.32 1.82 2.23
CA LEU A 218 -25.98 2.24 2.65
C LEU A 218 -24.95 1.10 2.62
N GLY A 219 -25.39 -0.15 2.49
CA GLY A 219 -24.52 -1.32 2.42
C GLY A 219 -23.80 -1.42 1.08
N TRP A 220 -22.74 -2.23 1.04
CA TRP A 220 -21.97 -2.48 -0.16
C TRP A 220 -22.72 -3.39 -1.12
N LYS A 221 -22.66 -3.07 -2.41
CA LYS A 221 -23.15 -3.93 -3.50
C LYS A 221 -21.95 -4.46 -4.29
N PRO A 222 -22.13 -5.55 -5.06
CA PRO A 222 -21.06 -6.06 -5.90
C PRO A 222 -20.48 -4.97 -6.81
N GLY A 223 -19.14 -4.83 -6.81
CA GLY A 223 -18.41 -3.77 -7.51
C GLY A 223 -18.20 -2.45 -6.75
N ASP A 224 -18.96 -2.16 -5.68
CA ASP A 224 -18.87 -0.87 -4.97
C ASP A 224 -17.54 -0.69 -4.21
N ALA A 225 -16.92 -1.80 -3.80
CA ALA A 225 -15.73 -1.83 -2.96
C ALA A 225 -14.55 -2.56 -3.63
N ASP A 226 -14.52 -2.54 -4.96
CA ASP A 226 -13.43 -3.06 -5.76
C ASP A 226 -12.10 -2.39 -5.39
N LEU A 227 -11.05 -3.19 -5.20
CA LEU A 227 -9.71 -2.69 -4.91
C LEU A 227 -8.84 -2.75 -6.16
N ASN A 228 -8.13 -1.66 -6.43
CA ASN A 228 -7.26 -1.52 -7.59
C ASN A 228 -5.82 -1.29 -7.14
N PHE A 229 -4.90 -2.11 -7.65
CA PHE A 229 -3.49 -2.03 -7.34
C PHE A 229 -2.69 -1.80 -8.62
N GLU A 230 -2.16 -0.58 -8.79
CA GLU A 230 -1.23 -0.29 -9.87
C GLU A 230 0.17 -0.80 -9.54
N ARG A 231 0.77 -1.51 -10.49
CA ARG A 231 2.09 -2.15 -10.37
C ARG A 231 2.83 -2.10 -11.69
N LYS A 232 4.13 -2.36 -11.65
CA LYS A 232 4.95 -2.59 -12.84
C LYS A 232 5.39 -4.05 -12.90
N ILE A 233 5.28 -4.67 -14.07
CA ILE A 233 5.85 -6.00 -14.29
C ILE A 233 7.37 -5.89 -14.36
N VAL A 234 8.07 -6.62 -13.50
CA VAL A 234 9.56 -6.69 -13.47
C VAL A 234 10.09 -8.05 -13.93
N GLY A 235 9.23 -9.05 -14.08
CA GLY A 235 9.61 -10.38 -14.57
C GLY A 235 8.41 -11.18 -15.08
N ILE A 236 8.65 -12.04 -16.07
CA ILE A 236 7.66 -12.99 -16.60
C ILE A 236 8.36 -14.34 -16.77
N ASN A 237 7.83 -15.38 -16.11
CA ASN A 237 8.33 -16.76 -16.18
C ASN A 237 7.18 -17.67 -16.63
N GLY A 238 7.05 -17.90 -17.94
CA GLY A 238 5.85 -18.54 -18.50
C GLY A 238 4.62 -17.68 -18.19
N ASN A 239 3.64 -18.26 -17.49
CA ASN A 239 2.43 -17.56 -17.05
C ASN A 239 2.54 -16.88 -15.67
N GLN A 240 3.71 -16.94 -15.03
CA GLN A 240 3.94 -16.22 -13.77
C GLN A 240 4.38 -14.78 -14.05
N ILE A 241 3.66 -13.82 -13.47
CA ILE A 241 4.01 -12.40 -13.47
C ILE A 241 4.69 -12.06 -12.14
N VAL A 242 5.79 -11.31 -12.20
CA VAL A 242 6.52 -10.77 -11.04
C VAL A 242 6.40 -9.24 -11.05
N LEU A 243 6.08 -8.66 -9.90
CA LEU A 243 5.79 -7.25 -9.70
C LEU A 243 6.93 -6.53 -8.97
N ASP A 244 7.03 -5.22 -9.21
CA ASP A 244 7.96 -4.31 -8.54
C ASP A 244 7.73 -4.20 -7.03
N VAL A 245 6.46 -4.16 -6.60
CA VAL A 245 6.06 -4.00 -5.20
C VAL A 245 5.03 -5.07 -4.82
N PRO A 246 5.14 -5.72 -3.65
CA PRO A 246 4.16 -6.71 -3.22
C PRO A 246 2.76 -6.11 -3.02
N ILE A 247 1.73 -6.95 -3.10
CA ILE A 247 0.34 -6.51 -2.97
C ILE A 247 -0.12 -6.65 -1.50
N PRO A 248 -0.68 -5.61 -0.86
CA PRO A 248 -1.06 -5.66 0.55
C PRO A 248 -2.35 -6.45 0.82
N ASN A 249 -2.94 -7.10 -0.19
CA ASN A 249 -4.16 -7.88 -0.12
C ASN A 249 -3.98 -9.23 -0.80
N SER A 250 -4.66 -10.25 -0.29
CA SER A 250 -4.77 -11.54 -0.95
C SER A 250 -5.84 -11.54 -2.03
N PHE A 251 -5.69 -12.46 -2.97
CA PHE A 251 -6.68 -12.75 -4.00
C PHE A 251 -7.12 -14.20 -3.85
N ASP A 252 -8.35 -14.39 -3.43
CA ASP A 252 -8.95 -15.71 -3.24
C ASP A 252 -10.03 -15.90 -4.31
N LYS A 253 -9.90 -16.98 -5.09
CA LYS A 253 -10.82 -17.32 -6.17
C LYS A 253 -12.25 -17.53 -5.68
N LYS A 254 -12.45 -17.94 -4.43
CA LYS A 254 -13.76 -18.01 -3.78
C LYS A 254 -14.48 -16.66 -3.77
N TYR A 255 -13.72 -15.57 -3.72
CA TYR A 255 -14.22 -14.18 -3.66
C TYR A 255 -13.97 -13.44 -4.98
N GLY A 256 -13.87 -14.17 -6.10
CA GLY A 256 -13.69 -13.60 -7.44
C GLY A 256 -12.25 -13.55 -7.94
N GLY A 257 -11.26 -13.91 -7.12
CA GLY A 257 -9.84 -13.94 -7.51
C GLY A 257 -9.30 -12.56 -7.83
N GLY A 258 -8.60 -12.42 -8.95
CA GLY A 258 -8.10 -11.12 -9.42
C GLY A 258 -7.99 -11.04 -10.94
N ILE A 259 -8.10 -9.81 -11.45
CA ILE A 259 -8.00 -9.50 -12.88
C ILE A 259 -6.82 -8.56 -13.09
N VAL A 260 -5.94 -8.90 -14.00
CA VAL A 260 -4.76 -8.11 -14.34
C VAL A 260 -5.00 -7.45 -15.68
N THR A 261 -4.94 -6.12 -15.72
CA THR A 261 -5.15 -5.33 -16.93
C THR A 261 -3.94 -4.42 -17.15
N SER A 262 -3.23 -4.56 -18.25
CA SER A 262 -2.19 -3.61 -18.65
C SER A 262 -2.81 -2.30 -19.13
N PHE A 263 -2.11 -1.21 -18.87
CA PHE A 263 -2.54 0.12 -19.26
C PHE A 263 -1.37 1.03 -19.59
N GLU A 264 -1.66 2.06 -20.37
CA GLU A 264 -0.77 3.17 -20.67
C GLU A 264 -1.49 4.49 -20.35
N TRP A 265 -0.71 5.51 -20.00
CA TRP A 265 -1.14 6.90 -19.88
C TRP A 265 -0.54 7.67 -21.05
#